data_AF-A0A3M2T3L1-F1
#
_entry.id   AF-A0A3M2T3L1-F1
#
_cell.length_a   1.000
_cell.length_b   1.000
_cell.length_c   1.000
_cell.angle_alpha   90.00
_cell.angle_beta   90.00
_cell.angle_gamma   90.00
#
_symmetry.space_group_name_H-M   'P 1'
#
loop_
_entity.id
_entity.type
_entity.pdbx_description
1 polymer ?
#
loop_
_entity_poly.entity_id
_entity_poly.type
_entity_poly.pdbx_seq_one_letter_code
_entity_poly.pdbx_strand_id
1 'polypeptide(L)'
;MVTWYRIESTVENFYDRWYAAWATAIGEGQPPSLPPYVEILVTHTRLSTYAGVINHPTAPLEVKRFFRAAGLSSALNVMRAAIQGESRLKSMPNNTVIMISFAACSALSLSVTPTDSRCSLAPSVRNLIEETADALERIGASPSHRNGASVVYGRFLRALIRHAATDYNTQAQSRSMALGNKQSPFQLGGHDLATRAIQPEFSPSAFLPEPLHFSTMSDDQIIDAVNRADTAFGTSVPDVPFDDIMSWDWLDLANTIDFGF
;
A
#
# COMPACT_ATOMS: atom_id res chain seq x y z
N MET A 1 21.46 -22.36 -1.90
CA MET A 1 20.78 -21.17 -1.35
C MET A 1 20.28 -20.37 -2.53
N VAL A 2 18.98 -20.15 -2.58
CA VAL A 2 18.29 -19.57 -3.73
C VAL A 2 18.74 -18.11 -3.95
N THR A 3 19.00 -17.70 -5.20
CA THR A 3 19.76 -16.48 -5.54
C THR A 3 19.12 -15.17 -5.06
N TRP A 4 17.80 -15.10 -4.98
CA TRP A 4 17.10 -13.88 -4.52
C TRP A 4 17.20 -13.62 -3.01
N TYR A 5 17.32 -14.66 -2.17
CA TYR A 5 17.62 -14.48 -0.74
C TYR A 5 18.98 -13.82 -0.51
N ARG A 6 19.95 -14.04 -1.41
CA ARG A 6 21.25 -13.36 -1.34
C ARG A 6 21.14 -11.88 -1.68
N ILE A 7 20.27 -11.52 -2.63
CA ILE A 7 20.02 -10.12 -2.99
C ILE A 7 19.37 -9.42 -1.80
N GLU A 8 18.29 -9.97 -1.28
CA GLU A 8 17.60 -9.43 -0.10
C GLU A 8 18.57 -9.29 1.08
N SER A 9 19.25 -10.37 1.48
CA SER A 9 20.21 -10.32 2.59
C SER A 9 21.33 -9.28 2.38
N THR A 10 21.76 -9.04 1.15
CA THR A 10 22.75 -7.99 0.85
C THR A 10 22.16 -6.59 1.07
N VAL A 11 20.92 -6.38 0.61
CA VAL A 11 20.19 -5.12 0.82
C VAL A 11 19.93 -4.90 2.32
N GLU A 12 19.40 -5.90 3.03
CA GLU A 12 19.12 -5.82 4.47
C GLU A 12 20.38 -5.48 5.27
N ASN A 13 21.46 -6.23 5.04
CA ASN A 13 22.71 -6.04 5.77
C ASN A 13 23.35 -4.67 5.50
N PHE A 14 23.15 -4.09 4.30
CA PHE A 14 23.57 -2.72 4.04
C PHE A 14 22.82 -1.73 4.94
N TYR A 15 21.48 -1.83 4.99
CA TYR A 15 20.67 -0.93 5.81
C TYR A 15 20.92 -1.14 7.30
N ASP A 16 21.02 -2.38 7.78
CA ASP A 16 21.32 -2.68 9.19
C ASP A 16 22.64 -2.05 9.63
N ARG A 17 23.68 -2.15 8.79
CA ARG A 17 24.98 -1.50 9.05
C ARG A 17 24.87 0.01 9.02
N TRP A 18 24.09 0.55 8.08
CA TRP A 18 23.86 1.99 7.98
C TRP A 18 23.18 2.51 9.26
N TYR A 19 22.10 1.85 9.72
CA TYR A 19 21.41 2.20 10.96
C TYR A 19 22.33 2.09 12.18
N ALA A 20 23.11 1.01 12.30
CA ALA A 20 24.03 0.83 13.42
C ALA A 20 25.13 1.92 13.47
N ALA A 21 25.72 2.24 12.31
CA ALA A 21 26.71 3.30 12.21
C ALA A 21 26.11 4.68 12.53
N TRP A 22 24.92 4.95 12.00
CA TRP A 22 24.27 6.24 12.14
C TRP A 22 23.73 6.48 13.56
N ALA A 23 23.16 5.45 14.20
CA ALA A 23 22.74 5.51 15.61
C ALA A 23 23.91 5.86 16.55
N THR A 24 25.11 5.33 16.25
CA THR A 24 26.33 5.65 16.98
C THR A 24 26.77 7.10 16.73
N ALA A 25 26.64 7.58 15.49
CA ALA A 25 27.08 8.92 15.09
C ALA A 25 26.20 10.06 15.63
N ILE A 26 24.90 9.83 15.89
CA ILE A 26 23.99 10.84 16.48
C ILE A 26 23.99 10.81 18.03
N GLY A 27 24.68 9.86 18.65
CA GLY A 27 24.55 9.57 20.07
C GLY A 27 25.22 10.57 21.02
N GLU A 28 24.42 11.46 21.61
CA GLU A 28 24.51 11.84 23.03
C GLU A 28 23.10 11.77 23.69
N GLY A 29 22.80 10.69 24.43
CA GLY A 29 21.89 10.71 25.58
C GLY A 29 20.40 10.36 25.46
N GLN A 30 19.81 10.20 24.27
CA GLN A 30 18.40 9.75 24.07
C GLN A 30 18.37 8.50 23.18
N PRO A 31 17.32 7.64 23.25
CA PRO A 31 17.21 6.52 22.33
C PRO A 31 17.31 7.05 20.90
N PRO A 32 18.23 6.53 20.06
CA PRO A 32 18.62 7.17 18.81
C PRO A 32 17.54 6.95 17.74
N SER A 33 16.43 7.70 17.81
CA SER A 33 15.45 7.76 16.73
C SER A 33 15.94 8.74 15.67
N LEU A 34 15.91 8.32 14.40
CA LEU A 34 16.26 9.19 13.29
C LEU A 34 15.33 10.42 13.24
N PRO A 35 15.83 11.58 12.75
CA PRO A 35 14.92 12.61 12.27
C PRO A 35 14.01 12.04 11.16
N PRO A 36 12.70 12.35 11.14
CA PRO A 36 11.74 11.76 10.20
C PRO A 36 12.15 11.91 8.74
N TYR A 37 12.76 13.04 8.37
CA TYR A 37 13.29 13.23 7.01
C TYR A 37 14.37 12.21 6.64
N VAL A 38 15.28 11.90 7.57
CA VAL A 38 16.37 10.92 7.36
C VAL A 38 15.79 9.52 7.26
N GLU A 39 14.81 9.20 8.10
CA GLU A 39 14.08 7.94 8.05
C GLU A 39 13.34 7.74 6.72
N ILE A 40 12.60 8.76 6.27
CA ILE A 40 11.95 8.76 4.96
C ILE A 40 12.96 8.55 3.84
N LEU A 41 14.10 9.25 3.86
CA LEU A 41 15.14 9.14 2.84
C LEU A 41 15.69 7.71 2.74
N VAL A 42 16.07 7.12 3.87
CA VAL A 42 16.67 5.78 3.92
C VAL A 42 15.66 4.71 3.52
N THR A 43 14.45 4.77 4.09
CA THR A 43 13.37 3.82 3.78
C THR A 43 12.90 3.96 2.32
N HIS A 44 12.84 5.17 1.77
CA HIS A 44 12.54 5.38 0.35
C HIS A 44 13.64 4.83 -0.56
N THR A 45 14.92 4.97 -0.17
CA THR A 45 16.02 4.39 -0.95
C THR A 45 15.95 2.87 -0.95
N ARG A 46 15.52 2.27 0.17
CA ARG A 46 15.26 0.83 0.28
C ARG A 46 14.13 0.41 -0.66
N LEU A 47 13.01 1.14 -0.63
CA LEU A 47 11.89 0.95 -1.55
C LEU A 47 12.35 1.02 -3.01
N SER A 48 13.14 2.04 -3.37
CA SER A 48 13.65 2.23 -4.74
C SER A 48 14.55 1.06 -5.19
N THR A 49 15.33 0.49 -4.25
CA THR A 49 16.15 -0.69 -4.51
C THR A 49 15.27 -1.91 -4.84
N TYR A 50 14.23 -2.17 -4.05
CA TYR A 50 13.30 -3.26 -4.33
C TYR A 50 12.49 -3.03 -5.61
N ALA A 51 12.03 -1.79 -5.85
CA ALA A 51 11.33 -1.43 -7.07
C ALA A 51 12.20 -1.69 -8.31
N GLY A 52 13.51 -1.40 -8.23
CA GLY A 52 14.47 -1.74 -9.29
C GLY A 52 14.55 -3.24 -9.57
N VAL A 53 14.48 -4.08 -8.54
CA VAL A 53 14.46 -5.55 -8.69
C VAL A 53 13.12 -6.02 -9.30
N ILE A 54 12.00 -5.49 -8.83
CA ILE A 54 10.65 -5.84 -9.30
C ILE A 54 10.46 -5.45 -10.76
N ASN A 55 10.94 -4.26 -11.16
CA ASN A 55 10.78 -3.71 -12.50
C ASN A 55 11.86 -4.21 -13.48
N HIS A 56 12.83 -5.02 -13.04
CA HIS A 56 13.86 -5.51 -13.93
C HIS A 56 13.22 -6.40 -15.03
N PRO A 57 13.47 -6.11 -16.33
CA PRO A 57 12.74 -6.75 -17.43
C PRO A 57 12.97 -8.26 -17.49
N THR A 58 14.15 -8.72 -17.06
CA THR A 58 14.51 -10.14 -17.05
C THR A 58 14.37 -10.81 -15.67
N ALA A 59 13.85 -10.12 -14.65
CA ALA A 59 13.66 -10.74 -13.35
C ALA A 59 12.56 -11.82 -13.43
N PRO A 60 12.81 -13.05 -12.93
CA PRO A 60 11.79 -14.09 -12.84
C PRO A 60 10.61 -13.64 -12.00
N LEU A 61 9.41 -14.14 -12.32
CA LEU A 61 8.18 -13.78 -11.62
C LEU A 61 8.25 -14.12 -10.13
N GLU A 62 8.92 -15.21 -9.77
CA GLU A 62 9.14 -15.63 -8.39
C GLU A 62 9.97 -14.59 -7.61
N VAL A 63 10.95 -13.96 -8.27
CA VAL A 63 11.75 -12.88 -7.68
C VAL A 63 10.90 -11.63 -7.50
N LYS A 64 10.11 -11.25 -8.52
CA LYS A 64 9.20 -10.10 -8.43
C LYS A 64 8.17 -10.27 -7.30
N ARG A 65 7.62 -11.49 -7.16
CA ARG A 65 6.71 -11.86 -6.07
C ARG A 65 7.40 -11.78 -4.71
N PHE A 66 8.60 -12.34 -4.59
CA PHE A 66 9.37 -12.32 -3.35
C PHE A 66 9.64 -10.89 -2.84
N PHE A 67 10.06 -9.99 -3.73
CA PHE A 67 10.35 -8.60 -3.34
C PHE A 67 9.10 -7.72 -3.17
N ARG A 68 7.91 -8.21 -3.53
CA ARG A 68 6.65 -7.45 -3.42
C ARG A 68 6.34 -7.08 -1.97
N ALA A 69 6.45 -8.04 -1.05
CA ALA A 69 6.21 -7.83 0.37
C ALA A 69 7.21 -6.84 1.00
N ALA A 70 8.50 -6.98 0.67
CA ALA A 70 9.56 -6.07 1.11
C ALA A 70 9.38 -4.65 0.56
N GLY A 71 9.00 -4.53 -0.72
CA GLY A 71 8.64 -3.27 -1.37
C GLY A 71 7.43 -2.62 -0.70
N LEU A 72 6.35 -3.37 -0.47
CA LEU A 72 5.13 -2.84 0.16
C LEU A 72 5.43 -2.36 1.57
N SER A 73 6.13 -3.16 2.38
CA SER A 73 6.50 -2.79 3.76
C SER A 73 7.32 -1.49 3.79
N SER A 74 8.29 -1.35 2.88
CA SER A 74 9.10 -0.12 2.78
C SER A 74 8.24 1.10 2.41
N ALA A 75 7.30 0.94 1.48
CA ALA A 75 6.40 2.01 1.09
C ALA A 75 5.47 2.45 2.24
N LEU A 76 4.93 1.49 3.00
CA LEU A 76 4.12 1.78 4.18
C LEU A 76 4.92 2.48 5.28
N ASN A 77 6.17 2.04 5.52
CA ASN A 77 7.05 2.66 6.51
C ASN A 77 7.43 4.11 6.14
N VAL A 78 7.61 4.43 4.85
CA VAL A 78 7.81 5.83 4.39
C VAL A 78 6.62 6.72 4.78
N MET A 79 5.40 6.27 4.47
CA MET A 79 4.18 7.01 4.78
C MET A 79 3.96 7.13 6.29
N ARG A 80 4.20 6.05 7.04
CA ARG A 80 4.15 6.05 8.51
C ARG A 80 5.12 7.08 9.10
N ALA A 81 6.37 7.09 8.65
CA ALA A 81 7.38 8.04 9.11
C ALA A 81 6.97 9.50 8.84
N ALA A 82 6.30 9.76 7.72
CA ALA A 82 5.74 11.08 7.41
C ALA A 82 4.62 11.49 8.37
N ILE A 83 3.67 10.59 8.65
CA ILE A 83 2.55 10.86 9.56
C ILE A 83 3.04 11.06 11.00
N GLN A 84 3.84 10.14 11.52
CA GLN A 84 4.36 10.24 12.90
C GLN A 84 5.33 11.41 13.06
N GLY A 85 6.03 11.78 11.99
CA GLY A 85 7.00 12.87 11.96
C GLY A 85 6.45 14.25 11.62
N GLU A 86 5.14 14.40 11.41
CA GLU A 86 4.50 15.60 10.81
C GLU A 86 5.02 16.92 11.40
N SER A 87 5.07 17.01 12.73
CA SER A 87 5.51 18.21 13.46
C SER A 87 6.92 18.68 13.10
N ARG A 88 7.80 17.74 12.72
CA ARG A 88 9.21 17.97 12.37
C ARG A 88 9.43 18.11 10.86
N LEU A 89 8.39 17.89 10.04
CA LEU A 89 8.44 17.96 8.58
C LEU A 89 7.91 19.27 8.00
N LYS A 90 7.53 20.24 8.84
CA LYS A 90 7.03 21.57 8.40
C LYS A 90 7.95 22.32 7.44
N SER A 91 9.26 22.05 7.51
CA SER A 91 10.28 22.64 6.64
C SER A 91 10.93 21.62 5.70
N MET A 92 10.26 20.50 5.42
CA MET A 92 10.83 19.46 4.55
C MET A 92 11.06 19.97 3.12
N PRO A 93 12.16 19.57 2.46
CA PRO A 93 12.41 19.93 1.07
C PRO A 93 11.44 19.23 0.12
N ASN A 94 11.23 19.79 -1.08
CA ASN A 94 10.32 19.24 -2.10
C ASN A 94 10.64 17.78 -2.47
N ASN A 95 11.92 17.38 -2.41
CA ASN A 95 12.29 15.98 -2.66
C ASN A 95 11.64 15.02 -1.65
N THR A 96 11.38 15.45 -0.41
CA THR A 96 10.71 14.62 0.61
C THR A 96 9.28 14.31 0.22
N VAL A 97 8.53 15.32 -0.23
CA VAL A 97 7.15 15.09 -0.65
C VAL A 97 7.10 14.18 -1.88
N ILE A 98 8.03 14.34 -2.82
CA ILE A 98 8.14 13.45 -3.99
C ILE A 98 8.39 12.00 -3.54
N MET A 99 9.30 11.77 -2.59
CA MET A 99 9.55 10.44 -2.02
C MET A 99 8.31 9.84 -1.34
N ILE A 100 7.56 10.64 -0.57
CA ILE A 100 6.33 10.20 0.09
C ILE A 100 5.26 9.83 -0.95
N SER A 101 5.07 10.66 -1.98
CA SER A 101 4.11 10.39 -3.05
C SER A 101 4.50 9.16 -3.88
N PHE A 102 5.79 8.98 -4.16
CA PHE A 102 6.28 7.77 -4.80
C PHE A 102 5.97 6.51 -3.98
N ALA A 103 6.16 6.58 -2.66
CA ALA A 103 5.82 5.48 -1.76
C ALA A 103 4.31 5.19 -1.76
N ALA A 104 3.46 6.20 -1.71
CA ALA A 104 2.00 6.02 -1.79
C ALA A 104 1.56 5.33 -3.10
N CYS A 105 2.08 5.78 -4.25
CA CYS A 105 1.78 5.14 -5.54
C CYS A 105 2.31 3.70 -5.60
N SER A 106 3.52 3.47 -5.08
CA SER A 106 4.10 2.13 -4.98
C SER A 106 3.26 1.21 -4.10
N ALA A 107 2.79 1.69 -2.94
CA ALA A 107 1.94 0.92 -2.04
C ALA A 107 0.61 0.55 -2.69
N LEU A 108 -0.04 1.46 -3.42
CA LEU A 108 -1.24 1.14 -4.18
C LEU A 108 -0.99 0.02 -5.18
N SER A 109 0.03 0.18 -6.03
CA SER A 109 0.40 -0.84 -7.03
C SER A 109 0.70 -2.20 -6.40
N LEU A 110 1.55 -2.21 -5.36
CA LEU A 110 1.98 -3.41 -4.65
C LEU A 110 0.85 -4.04 -3.80
N SER A 111 -0.23 -3.31 -3.49
CA SER A 111 -1.37 -3.82 -2.71
C SER A 111 -2.47 -4.48 -3.56
N VAL A 112 -2.47 -4.33 -4.89
CA VAL A 112 -3.52 -4.89 -5.76
C VAL A 112 -3.43 -6.41 -5.85
N THR A 113 -4.35 -7.10 -5.18
CA THR A 113 -4.47 -8.57 -5.23
C THR A 113 -5.48 -9.00 -6.30
N PRO A 114 -5.26 -10.12 -7.00
CA PRO A 114 -6.26 -10.67 -7.90
C PRO A 114 -7.34 -11.36 -7.07
N THR A 115 -8.58 -10.92 -7.26
CA THR A 115 -9.83 -11.63 -6.92
C THR A 115 -9.83 -12.45 -5.61
N ASP A 116 -10.51 -11.87 -4.62
CA ASP A 116 -11.27 -12.60 -3.60
C ASP A 116 -10.50 -13.12 -2.38
N SER A 117 -9.69 -12.25 -1.76
CA SER A 117 -9.07 -12.54 -0.46
C SER A 117 -9.72 -11.72 0.66
N ARG A 118 -10.32 -12.40 1.64
CA ARG A 118 -10.81 -11.84 2.91
C ARG A 118 -9.71 -11.19 3.78
N CYS A 119 -8.46 -11.28 3.35
CA CYS A 119 -7.26 -10.69 3.97
C CYS A 119 -6.62 -9.61 3.07
N SER A 120 -7.44 -8.85 2.33
CA SER A 120 -6.91 -7.76 1.50
C SER A 120 -6.37 -6.63 2.38
N LEU A 121 -5.09 -6.30 2.22
CA LEU A 121 -4.50 -5.11 2.85
C LEU A 121 -4.97 -3.80 2.18
N ALA A 122 -5.64 -3.88 1.03
CA ALA A 122 -6.00 -2.71 0.23
C ALA A 122 -6.79 -1.64 1.01
N PRO A 123 -7.76 -1.96 1.89
CA PRO A 123 -8.43 -0.95 2.72
C PRO A 123 -7.46 -0.25 3.69
N SER A 124 -6.60 -1.02 4.36
CA SER A 124 -5.59 -0.51 5.30
C SER A 124 -4.55 0.38 4.60
N VAL A 125 -4.12 -0.01 3.39
CA VAL A 125 -3.19 0.79 2.56
C VAL A 125 -3.85 2.09 2.11
N ARG A 126 -5.13 2.05 1.68
CA ARG A 126 -5.87 3.27 1.32
C ARG A 126 -6.00 4.23 2.49
N ASN A 127 -6.38 3.73 3.67
CA ASN A 127 -6.46 4.54 4.89
C ASN A 127 -5.14 5.26 5.18
N LEU A 128 -4.01 4.53 5.11
CA LEU A 128 -2.70 5.12 5.33
C LEU A 128 -2.36 6.23 4.32
N ILE A 129 -2.75 6.07 3.04
CA ILE A 129 -2.53 7.09 2.02
C ILE A 129 -3.45 8.31 2.26
N GLU A 130 -4.68 8.11 2.73
CA GLU A 130 -5.57 9.21 3.15
C GLU A 130 -4.97 10.00 4.31
N GLU A 131 -4.52 9.31 5.37
CA GLU A 131 -3.83 9.94 6.50
C GLU A 131 -2.56 10.68 6.07
N THR A 132 -1.82 10.13 5.10
CA THR A 132 -0.64 10.76 4.52
C THR A 132 -1.01 12.01 3.74
N ALA A 133 -2.07 11.97 2.92
CA ALA A 133 -2.57 13.12 2.19
C ALA A 133 -2.96 14.26 3.14
N ASP A 134 -3.66 13.93 4.22
CA ASP A 134 -4.01 14.89 5.28
C ASP A 134 -2.78 15.52 5.93
N ALA A 135 -1.79 14.72 6.30
CA ALA A 135 -0.54 15.21 6.87
C ALA A 135 0.21 16.14 5.89
N LEU A 136 0.30 15.76 4.61
CA LEU A 136 0.94 16.58 3.58
C LEU A 136 0.22 17.92 3.36
N GLU A 137 -1.11 17.92 3.34
CA GLU A 137 -1.89 19.16 3.24
C GLU A 137 -1.66 20.08 4.44
N ARG A 138 -1.66 19.54 5.67
CA ARG A 138 -1.37 20.32 6.88
C ARG A 138 0.07 20.87 6.91
N ILE A 139 1.06 20.06 6.52
CA ILE A 139 2.46 20.49 6.41
C ILE A 139 2.59 21.62 5.38
N GLY A 140 1.99 21.44 4.20
CA GLY A 140 2.11 22.38 3.10
C GLY A 140 1.37 23.69 3.30
N ALA A 141 0.30 23.66 4.09
CA ALA A 141 -0.50 24.81 4.49
C ALA A 141 0.06 25.53 5.74
N SER A 142 1.28 25.19 6.18
CA SER A 142 1.94 25.86 7.30
C SER A 142 3.15 26.68 6.84
N PRO A 143 3.21 28.00 7.14
CA PRO A 143 2.15 28.84 7.72
C PRO A 143 0.94 28.99 6.78
N SER A 144 -0.23 29.40 7.31
CA SER A 144 -1.55 29.37 6.62
C SER A 144 -1.64 30.09 5.28
N HIS A 145 -0.71 31.00 4.98
CA HIS A 145 -0.64 31.72 3.69
C HIS A 145 0.21 31.00 2.64
N ARG A 146 0.83 29.87 2.98
CA ARG A 146 1.68 29.09 2.08
C ARG A 146 0.86 27.96 1.47
N ASN A 147 0.96 27.82 0.15
CA ASN A 147 0.53 26.62 -0.58
C ASN A 147 1.77 25.88 -1.07
N GLY A 148 2.46 25.20 -0.15
CA GLY A 148 3.67 24.46 -0.50
C GLY A 148 3.38 23.27 -1.42
N ALA A 149 4.42 22.74 -2.06
CA ALA A 149 4.32 21.52 -2.89
C ALA A 149 3.59 20.38 -2.16
N SER A 150 3.82 20.25 -0.85
CA SER A 150 3.11 19.30 0.03
C SER A 150 1.58 19.36 -0.08
N VAL A 151 0.97 20.54 -0.23
CA VAL A 151 -0.49 20.66 -0.45
C VAL A 151 -0.91 20.03 -1.78
N VAL A 152 -0.18 20.34 -2.85
CA VAL A 152 -0.49 19.86 -4.20
C VAL A 152 -0.40 18.33 -4.25
N TYR A 153 0.68 17.78 -3.71
CA TYR A 153 0.85 16.33 -3.65
C TYR A 153 -0.14 15.64 -2.70
N GLY A 154 -0.53 16.26 -1.58
CA GLY A 154 -1.58 15.73 -0.72
C GLY A 154 -2.94 15.63 -1.43
N ARG A 155 -3.34 16.69 -2.15
CA ARG A 155 -4.55 16.69 -2.99
C ARG A 155 -4.48 15.63 -4.08
N PHE A 156 -3.31 15.50 -4.72
CA PHE A 156 -3.06 14.46 -5.71
C PHE A 156 -3.29 13.05 -5.12
N LEU A 157 -2.72 12.73 -3.96
CA LEU A 157 -2.92 11.43 -3.31
C LEU A 157 -4.40 11.17 -3.00
N ARG A 158 -5.14 12.20 -2.58
CA ARG A 158 -6.58 12.08 -2.33
C ARG A 158 -7.38 11.80 -3.60
N ALA A 159 -7.04 12.47 -4.71
CA ALA A 159 -7.65 12.20 -6.00
C ALA A 159 -7.37 10.76 -6.46
N LEU A 160 -6.13 10.30 -6.30
CA LEU A 160 -5.67 8.95 -6.66
C LEU A 160 -6.53 7.86 -5.99
N ILE A 161 -6.83 7.98 -4.70
CA ILE A 161 -7.64 6.98 -3.97
C ILE A 161 -9.09 6.97 -4.47
N ARG A 162 -9.67 8.15 -4.74
CA ARG A 162 -11.05 8.27 -5.25
C ARG A 162 -11.21 7.63 -6.63
N HIS A 163 -10.25 7.86 -7.52
CA HIS A 163 -10.24 7.22 -8.84
C HIS A 163 -10.12 5.71 -8.71
N ALA A 164 -9.15 5.23 -7.91
CA ALA A 164 -8.98 3.81 -7.70
C ALA A 164 -10.24 3.16 -7.11
N ALA A 165 -11.02 3.82 -6.26
CA ALA A 165 -12.28 3.28 -5.72
C ALA A 165 -13.41 3.20 -6.79
N THR A 166 -13.41 4.14 -7.74
CA THR A 166 -14.40 4.19 -8.82
C THR A 166 -14.20 3.03 -9.79
N ASP A 167 -12.96 2.74 -10.18
CA ASP A 167 -12.64 1.64 -11.11
C ASP A 167 -13.02 0.25 -10.55
N TYR A 168 -12.87 0.04 -9.24
CA TYR A 168 -13.33 -1.19 -8.58
C TYR A 168 -14.86 -1.36 -8.67
N ASN A 169 -15.63 -0.28 -8.50
CA ASN A 169 -17.10 -0.33 -8.57
C ASN A 169 -17.61 -0.64 -9.99
N THR A 170 -16.95 -0.09 -11.02
CA THR A 170 -17.31 -0.34 -12.42
C THR A 170 -17.05 -1.80 -12.81
N GLN A 171 -15.91 -2.37 -12.39
CA GLN A 171 -15.60 -3.79 -12.63
C GLN A 171 -16.52 -4.75 -11.86
N ALA A 172 -16.93 -4.41 -10.63
CA ALA A 172 -17.86 -5.22 -9.85
C ALA A 172 -19.27 -5.25 -10.48
N GLN A 173 -19.75 -4.13 -11.01
CA GLN A 173 -21.06 -4.05 -11.68
C GLN A 173 -21.08 -4.82 -13.01
N SER A 174 -20.00 -4.79 -13.81
CA SER A 174 -19.92 -5.57 -15.04
C SER A 174 -19.90 -7.08 -14.80
N ARG A 175 -19.36 -7.55 -13.67
CA ARG A 175 -19.34 -8.98 -13.31
C ARG A 175 -20.68 -9.49 -12.79
N SER A 176 -21.43 -8.66 -12.06
CA SER A 176 -22.80 -9.02 -11.62
C SER A 176 -23.79 -9.17 -12.78
N MET A 177 -23.58 -8.48 -13.90
CA MET A 177 -24.41 -8.66 -15.10
C MET A 177 -24.05 -9.90 -15.95
N ALA A 178 -22.85 -10.48 -15.78
CA ALA A 178 -22.42 -11.64 -16.56
C ALA A 178 -22.89 -13.00 -15.97
N LEU A 179 -23.31 -13.04 -14.69
CA LEU A 179 -23.75 -14.27 -14.02
C LEU A 179 -25.28 -14.49 -14.03
N GLY A 180 -26.05 -13.57 -14.64
CA GLY A 180 -27.52 -13.59 -14.61
C GLY A 180 -28.23 -14.37 -15.71
N ASN A 181 -27.52 -14.83 -16.76
CA ASN A 181 -28.16 -15.36 -17.97
C ASN A 181 -27.86 -16.84 -18.23
N LYS A 182 -28.42 -17.72 -17.39
CA LYS A 182 -28.71 -19.13 -17.77
C LYS A 182 -30.09 -19.52 -17.24
N GLN A 183 -31.12 -19.13 -17.98
CA GLN A 183 -32.48 -19.67 -17.81
C GLN A 183 -32.75 -20.77 -18.84
N SER A 184 -33.29 -21.91 -18.38
CA SER A 184 -34.41 -22.71 -18.93
C SER A 184 -34.26 -24.22 -18.60
N PRO A 185 -35.28 -25.08 -18.77
CA PRO A 185 -36.58 -25.07 -18.05
C PRO A 185 -37.08 -26.48 -17.58
N PHE A 186 -38.14 -26.49 -16.75
CA PHE A 186 -39.06 -27.60 -16.37
C PHE A 186 -38.57 -28.72 -15.42
N GLN A 187 -39.28 -28.90 -14.28
CA GLN A 187 -40.26 -29.99 -14.10
C GLN A 187 -41.13 -29.78 -12.84
N LEU A 188 -42.41 -30.11 -13.00
CA LEU A 188 -43.49 -30.04 -12.02
C LEU A 188 -43.55 -31.34 -11.19
N GLY A 189 -43.84 -31.24 -9.90
CA GLY A 189 -44.66 -32.22 -9.17
C GLY A 189 -44.06 -32.87 -7.93
N GLY A 190 -44.81 -32.82 -6.82
CA GLY A 190 -44.80 -33.86 -5.78
C GLY A 190 -44.49 -33.40 -4.35
N HIS A 191 -45.48 -33.52 -3.46
CA HIS A 191 -45.43 -33.31 -2.01
C HIS A 191 -44.36 -34.13 -1.26
N ASP A 192 -43.85 -33.63 -0.12
CA ASP A 192 -44.21 -34.21 1.18
C ASP A 192 -43.66 -33.45 2.42
N LEU A 193 -44.35 -33.71 3.53
CA LEU A 193 -44.34 -33.07 4.84
C LEU A 193 -43.10 -33.34 5.72
N ALA A 194 -42.82 -32.34 6.57
CA ALA A 194 -42.25 -32.41 7.92
C ALA A 194 -40.83 -33.01 8.12
N THR A 195 -39.92 -32.22 8.70
CA THR A 195 -39.48 -32.39 10.10
C THR A 195 -38.55 -31.25 10.50
N ARG A 196 -38.94 -30.57 11.58
CA ARG A 196 -38.22 -29.52 12.30
C ARG A 196 -37.00 -30.14 12.99
N ALA A 197 -35.81 -29.87 12.47
CA ALA A 197 -34.56 -30.03 13.21
C ALA A 197 -34.01 -28.64 13.50
N ILE A 198 -34.04 -28.25 14.79
CA ILE A 198 -33.36 -27.06 15.30
C ILE A 198 -31.86 -27.35 15.21
N GLN A 199 -31.23 -26.91 14.13
CA GLN A 199 -29.78 -26.72 14.12
C GLN A 199 -29.51 -25.35 14.75
N PRO A 200 -28.55 -25.23 15.68
CA PRO A 200 -28.06 -23.91 16.04
C PRO A 200 -27.45 -23.30 14.78
N GLU A 201 -28.08 -22.25 14.27
CA GLU A 201 -27.48 -21.34 13.30
C GLU A 201 -26.19 -20.81 13.94
N PHE A 202 -25.08 -21.48 13.67
CA PHE A 202 -23.79 -20.81 13.69
C PHE A 202 -23.86 -19.76 12.59
N SER A 203 -24.29 -18.56 12.98
CA SER A 203 -24.05 -17.37 12.17
C SER A 203 -22.55 -17.33 11.90
N PRO A 204 -22.09 -17.40 10.64
CA PRO A 204 -20.74 -16.97 10.36
C PRO A 204 -20.79 -15.44 10.43
N SER A 205 -20.76 -14.89 11.65
CA SER A 205 -20.07 -13.62 11.84
C SER A 205 -18.59 -13.91 11.58
N ALA A 206 -18.27 -14.08 10.29
CA ALA A 206 -16.92 -13.96 9.81
C ALA A 206 -16.57 -12.50 10.01
N PHE A 207 -15.97 -12.21 11.15
CA PHE A 207 -15.32 -10.96 11.51
C PHE A 207 -14.70 -10.37 10.24
N LEU A 208 -15.31 -9.32 9.69
CA LEU A 208 -14.57 -8.39 8.84
C LEU A 208 -13.46 -7.85 9.74
N PRO A 209 -12.18 -8.18 9.50
CA PRO A 209 -11.12 -7.60 10.31
C PRO A 209 -11.19 -6.09 10.08
N GLU A 210 -11.27 -5.33 11.17
CA GLU A 210 -11.11 -3.88 11.09
C GLU A 210 -9.82 -3.56 10.33
N PRO A 211 -9.82 -2.59 9.39
CA PRO A 211 -8.62 -2.23 8.65
C PRO A 211 -7.46 -1.92 9.60
N LEU A 212 -6.27 -2.39 9.26
CA LEU A 212 -5.08 -2.17 10.09
C LEU A 212 -4.71 -0.68 10.07
N HIS A 213 -4.46 -0.12 11.25
CA HIS A 213 -3.99 1.26 11.41
C HIS A 213 -2.47 1.35 11.32
N PHE A 214 -1.94 1.22 10.09
CA PHE A 214 -0.50 1.21 9.84
C PHE A 214 0.24 2.46 10.37
N SER A 215 -0.43 3.61 10.45
CA SER A 215 0.16 4.85 10.99
C SER A 215 0.58 4.75 12.45
N THR A 216 0.00 3.83 13.23
CA THR A 216 0.30 3.61 14.66
C THR A 216 1.19 2.42 14.94
N MET A 217 1.47 1.60 13.91
CA MET A 217 2.31 0.41 14.03
C MET A 217 3.80 0.77 14.04
N SER A 218 4.62 -0.12 14.57
CA SER A 218 6.08 -0.11 14.38
C SER A 218 6.47 -0.74 13.03
N ASP A 219 7.71 -0.52 12.59
CA ASP A 219 8.22 -1.07 11.34
C ASP A 219 8.14 -2.61 11.29
N ASP A 220 8.53 -3.27 12.38
CA ASP A 220 8.46 -4.73 12.49
C ASP A 220 7.02 -5.23 12.43
N GLN A 221 6.08 -4.51 13.05
CA GLN A 221 4.65 -4.85 12.99
C GLN A 221 4.08 -4.72 11.57
N ILE A 222 4.52 -3.73 10.80
CA ILE A 222 4.14 -3.57 9.39
C ILE A 222 4.70 -4.71 8.55
N ILE A 223 5.99 -5.03 8.70
CA ILE A 223 6.66 -6.14 8.00
C ILE A 223 5.93 -7.45 8.27
N ASP A 224 5.65 -7.73 9.55
CA ASP A 224 4.90 -8.90 9.98
C ASP A 224 3.49 -8.96 9.38
N ALA A 225 2.76 -7.84 9.39
CA ALA A 225 1.41 -7.78 8.83
C ALA A 225 1.40 -8.04 7.33
N VAL A 226 2.37 -7.46 6.60
CA VAL A 226 2.54 -7.66 5.16
C VAL A 226 2.92 -9.11 4.85
N ASN A 227 3.87 -9.71 5.56
CA ASN A 227 4.29 -11.10 5.35
C ASN A 227 3.18 -12.11 5.64
N ARG A 228 2.35 -11.87 6.66
CA ARG A 228 1.17 -12.72 6.95
C ARG A 228 0.14 -12.64 5.83
N ALA A 229 -0.07 -11.44 5.29
CA ALA A 229 -0.96 -11.26 4.15
C ALA A 229 -0.38 -11.93 2.89
N ASP A 230 0.94 -11.81 2.65
CA ASP A 230 1.65 -12.42 1.52
C ASP A 230 1.56 -13.94 1.49
N THR A 231 1.71 -14.56 2.66
CA THR A 231 1.57 -16.02 2.81
C THR A 231 0.13 -16.49 2.53
N ALA A 232 -0.87 -15.64 2.76
CA ALA A 232 -2.28 -15.91 2.45
C ALA A 232 -2.66 -15.66 0.98
N PHE A 233 -1.79 -15.01 0.18
CA PHE A 233 -2.11 -14.59 -1.19
C PHE A 233 -1.96 -15.67 -2.27
N GLY A 234 -1.46 -16.87 -1.95
CA GLY A 234 -1.41 -18.01 -2.88
C GLY A 234 -0.59 -17.77 -4.16
N THR A 235 -0.41 -18.83 -4.96
CA THR A 235 0.50 -18.85 -6.13
C THR A 235 -0.04 -18.14 -7.38
N SER A 236 -1.23 -17.55 -7.33
CA SER A 236 -1.90 -16.96 -8.49
C SER A 236 -1.90 -15.44 -8.41
N VAL A 237 -0.92 -14.80 -9.05
CA VAL A 237 -0.92 -13.37 -9.37
C VAL A 237 -0.81 -13.27 -10.91
N PRO A 238 -1.78 -12.65 -11.62
CA PRO A 238 -1.62 -12.32 -13.02
C PRO A 238 -0.45 -11.33 -13.15
N ASP A 239 0.26 -11.43 -14.26
CA ASP A 239 1.20 -10.40 -14.70
C ASP A 239 0.40 -9.10 -14.92
N VAL A 240 0.20 -8.31 -13.87
CA VAL A 240 -0.14 -6.90 -14.02
C VAL A 240 1.20 -6.22 -14.28
N PRO A 241 1.46 -5.71 -15.50
CA PRO A 241 2.70 -5.04 -15.78
C PRO A 241 2.83 -3.86 -14.82
N PHE A 242 3.85 -3.90 -13.96
CA PHE A 242 4.19 -2.77 -13.08
C PHE A 242 4.36 -1.47 -13.88
N ASP A 243 4.79 -1.59 -15.14
CA ASP A 243 4.93 -0.50 -16.11
C ASP A 243 3.61 0.18 -16.50
N ASP A 244 2.47 -0.53 -16.47
CA ASP A 244 1.15 0.05 -16.81
C ASP A 244 0.56 0.84 -15.63
N ILE A 245 0.95 0.50 -14.39
CA ILE A 245 0.53 1.24 -13.17
C ILE A 245 1.52 2.38 -12.85
N MET A 246 2.79 2.23 -13.24
CA MET A 246 3.81 3.27 -13.17
C MET A 246 3.95 4.07 -14.47
N SER A 247 3.08 3.85 -15.47
CA SER A 247 3.00 4.76 -16.61
C SER A 247 2.62 6.12 -16.02
N TRP A 248 3.47 7.11 -16.27
CA TRP A 248 3.30 8.46 -15.73
C TRP A 248 2.07 9.19 -16.30
N ASP A 249 1.17 8.48 -16.99
CA ASP A 249 -0.13 8.94 -17.46
C ASP A 249 -0.99 9.51 -16.31
N TRP A 250 -0.74 9.09 -15.06
CA TRP A 250 -1.40 9.67 -13.88
C TRP A 250 -0.85 11.06 -13.48
N LEU A 251 0.41 11.39 -13.79
CA LEU A 251 0.91 12.77 -13.65
C LEU A 251 0.28 13.69 -14.69
N ASP A 252 0.00 13.19 -15.89
CA ASP A 252 -0.77 13.92 -16.91
C ASP A 252 -2.22 14.15 -16.47
N LEU A 253 -2.78 13.25 -15.66
CA LEU A 253 -4.07 13.48 -14.97
C LEU A 253 -3.98 14.60 -13.92
N ALA A 254 -2.89 14.66 -13.14
CA ALA A 254 -2.66 15.76 -12.21
C ALA A 254 -2.43 17.11 -12.93
N ASN A 255 -1.90 17.09 -14.16
CA ASN A 255 -1.79 18.29 -15.00
C ASN A 255 -3.13 18.70 -15.64
N THR A 256 -4.09 17.78 -15.80
CA THR A 256 -5.43 18.06 -16.34
C THR A 256 -6.47 18.35 -15.26
N ILE A 257 -6.23 17.96 -14.01
CA ILE A 257 -6.92 18.53 -12.86
C ILE A 257 -6.41 19.97 -12.76
N ASP A 258 -7.21 20.90 -13.26
CA ASP A 258 -6.99 22.34 -13.09
C ASP A 258 -7.01 22.65 -11.60
N PHE A 259 -5.84 22.57 -10.96
CA PHE A 259 -5.61 23.08 -9.63
C PHE A 259 -5.54 24.60 -9.74
N GLY A 260 -6.68 25.23 -10.07
CA GLY A 260 -6.80 26.66 -10.28
C GLY A 260 -6.01 27.43 -9.22
N PHE A 261 -4.93 28.05 -9.67
CA PHE A 261 -4.10 28.95 -8.89
C PHE A 261 -4.71 30.35 -8.89
#